data_AF-A0A319CKI8-F1
#
_entry.id   AF-A0A319CKI8-F1
#
_cell.length_a   1.000
_cell.length_b   1.000
_cell.length_c   1.000
_cell.angle_alpha   90.00
_cell.angle_beta   90.00
_cell.angle_gamma   90.00
#
_symmetry.space_group_name_H-M   'P 1'
#
loop_
_entity.id
_entity.type
_entity.pdbx_description
1 polymer ?
#
loop_
_entity_poly.entity_id
_entity_poly.type
_entity_poly.pdbx_seq_one_letter_code
_entity_poly.pdbx_strand_id
1 'polypeptide(L)'
;MAIKSDDITWFIENDFLGTETPFPSGSVWRLESKINEHSYYEERSECEALAIQSEARGVFSYSTVSGSGPPTAVIKRRLHTPSLLSWKKEQQTIDEWVPGGY
;
A
#
# COMPACT_ATOMS: atom_id res chain seq x y z
N MET A 1 0.25 -5.92 24.17
CA MET A 1 -0.34 -6.15 22.84
C MET A 1 0.75 -6.74 21.97
N ALA A 2 0.68 -8.03 21.64
CA ALA A 2 1.69 -8.68 20.81
C ALA A 2 1.37 -8.36 19.34
N ILE A 3 2.29 -7.67 18.67
CA ILE A 3 2.18 -7.34 17.25
C ILE A 3 2.39 -8.67 16.50
N LYS A 4 1.31 -9.33 16.09
CA LYS A 4 1.41 -10.43 15.14
C LYS A 4 1.72 -9.81 13.78
N SER A 5 2.82 -10.23 13.17
CA SER A 5 3.04 -9.99 11.74
C SER A 5 1.86 -10.62 11.00
N ASP A 6 1.10 -9.82 10.24
CA ASP A 6 0.12 -10.35 9.31
C ASP A 6 0.89 -10.91 8.11
N ASP A 7 0.51 -12.08 7.57
CA ASP A 7 1.10 -12.61 6.32
C ASP A 7 0.64 -11.82 5.08
N ILE A 8 0.27 -10.55 5.27
CA ILE A 8 -0.29 -9.67 4.26
C ILE A 8 0.83 -8.84 3.68
N THR A 9 1.14 -9.04 2.40
CA THR A 9 1.92 -8.07 1.63
C THR A 9 0.98 -6.94 1.19
N TRP A 10 1.23 -5.73 1.70
CA TRP A 10 0.38 -4.57 1.43
C TRP A 10 0.83 -3.81 0.19
N PHE A 11 2.14 -3.58 0.05
CA PHE A 11 2.73 -2.95 -1.13
C PHE A 11 3.46 -4.02 -1.96
N ILE A 12 2.72 -4.66 -2.86
CA ILE A 12 3.25 -5.65 -3.81
C ILE A 12 4.20 -4.93 -4.78
N GLU A 13 5.50 -5.14 -4.65
CA GLU A 13 6.51 -4.36 -5.37
C GLU A 13 6.29 -4.36 -6.89
N ASN A 14 5.92 -5.50 -7.47
CA ASN A 14 5.67 -5.62 -8.90
C ASN A 14 4.51 -4.75 -9.41
N ASP A 15 3.56 -4.39 -8.55
CA ASP A 15 2.42 -3.54 -8.92
C ASP A 15 2.79 -2.05 -8.87
N PHE A 16 3.83 -1.68 -8.11
CA PHE A 16 4.17 -0.29 -7.84
C PHE A 16 5.53 0.15 -8.43
N LEU A 17 6.46 -0.76 -8.69
CA LEU A 17 7.77 -0.43 -9.27
C LEU A 17 7.62 0.14 -10.68
N GLY A 18 8.33 1.22 -10.96
CA GLY A 18 8.26 1.93 -12.23
C GLY A 18 6.99 2.77 -12.41
N THR A 19 6.04 2.77 -11.47
CA THR A 19 4.84 3.61 -11.57
C THR A 19 5.19 5.09 -11.42
N GLU A 20 4.64 5.90 -12.32
CA GLU A 20 4.75 7.36 -12.26
C GLU A 20 3.59 7.94 -11.45
N THR A 21 3.93 8.81 -10.49
CA THR A 21 2.99 9.43 -9.58
C THR A 21 3.04 10.95 -9.75
N PRO A 22 1.96 11.58 -10.24
CA PRO A 22 1.86 13.02 -10.30
C PRO A 22 1.58 13.59 -8.90
N PHE A 23 2.24 14.69 -8.56
CA PHE A 23 1.97 15.47 -7.35
C PHE A 23 1.24 16.78 -7.69
N PRO A 24 0.42 17.33 -6.78
CA PRO A 24 -0.30 18.59 -7.01
C PRO A 24 0.57 19.79 -7.40
N SER A 25 1.87 19.74 -7.08
CA SER A 25 2.86 20.74 -7.51
C SER A 25 3.20 20.69 -9.01
N GLY A 26 2.66 19.72 -9.76
CA GLY A 26 2.95 19.49 -11.17
C GLY A 26 4.21 18.65 -11.43
N SER A 27 4.86 18.15 -10.38
CA SER A 27 5.98 17.21 -10.52
C SER A 27 5.48 15.78 -10.71
N VAL A 28 6.21 15.00 -11.50
CA VAL A 28 5.95 13.58 -11.74
C VAL A 28 7.17 12.79 -11.28
N TRP A 29 6.92 11.75 -10.50
CA TRP A 29 7.97 10.96 -9.85
C TRP A 29 7.76 9.48 -10.12
N ARG A 30 8.83 8.75 -10.41
CA ARG A 30 8.78 7.31 -10.65
C ARG A 30 9.25 6.54 -9.41
N LEU A 31 8.50 5.52 -9.00
CA LEU A 31 8.89 4.65 -7.89
C LEU A 31 10.02 3.71 -8.32
N GLU A 32 11.14 3.73 -7.61
CA GLU A 32 12.34 2.94 -7.95
C GLU A 32 12.51 1.71 -7.07
N SER A 33 12.24 1.81 -5.77
CA SER A 33 12.32 0.67 -4.84
C SER A 33 11.52 0.87 -3.56
N LYS A 34 11.13 -0.24 -2.92
CA LYS A 34 10.64 -0.25 -1.54
C LYS A 34 11.84 -0.34 -0.59
N ILE A 35 11.84 0.52 0.42
CA ILE A 35 12.88 0.57 1.45
C ILE A 35 12.42 -0.16 2.71
N ASN A 36 11.16 0.07 3.12
CA ASN A 36 10.60 -0.50 4.32
C ASN A 36 9.07 -0.59 4.23
N GLU A 37 8.48 -1.55 4.93
CA GLU A 37 7.03 -1.71 5.09
C GLU A 37 6.71 -2.04 6.56
N HIS A 38 5.63 -1.45 7.06
CA HIS A 38 5.11 -1.73 8.39
C HIS A 38 3.59 -1.77 8.34
N SER A 39 2.98 -2.84 8.84
CA SER A 39 1.53 -3.01 8.92
C SER A 39 1.04 -2.95 10.38
N TYR A 40 -0.20 -2.49 10.53
CA TYR A 40 -1.01 -2.60 11.74
C TYR A 40 -2.28 -3.31 11.32
N TYR A 41 -2.35 -4.59 11.66
CA TYR A 41 -3.53 -5.40 11.41
C TYR A 41 -4.42 -5.40 12.65
N GLU A 42 -5.71 -5.20 12.41
CA GLU A 42 -6.77 -5.27 13.41
C GLU A 42 -7.81 -6.28 12.92
N GLU A 43 -8.32 -7.13 13.80
CA GLU A 43 -9.36 -8.09 13.43
C GLU A 43 -10.62 -7.33 12.98
N ARG A 44 -11.39 -7.91 12.06
CA ARG A 44 -12.65 -7.31 11.60
C ARG A 44 -13.60 -6.97 12.75
N SER A 45 -13.75 -7.88 13.70
CA SER A 45 -14.63 -7.71 14.86
C SER A 45 -14.22 -6.49 15.69
N GLU A 46 -12.92 -6.26 15.87
CA GLU A 46 -12.38 -5.08 16.56
C GLU A 46 -12.52 -3.81 15.72
N CYS A 47 -12.29 -3.88 14.41
CA CYS A 47 -12.53 -2.75 13.51
C CYS A 47 -13.97 -2.25 13.58
N GLU A 48 -14.94 -3.16 13.54
CA GLU A 48 -16.36 -2.84 13.62
C GLU A 48 -16.76 -2.34 15.02
N ALA A 49 -16.26 -3.00 16.09
CA ALA A 49 -16.60 -2.64 17.46
C ALA A 49 -15.99 -1.30 17.92
N LEU A 50 -14.77 -1.01 17.48
CA LEU A 50 -13.99 0.15 17.94
C LEU A 50 -13.92 1.28 16.89
N ALA A 51 -14.54 1.09 15.72
CA ALA A 51 -14.45 1.99 14.58
C ALA A 51 -12.99 2.32 14.17
N ILE A 52 -12.11 1.31 14.27
CA ILE A 52 -10.70 1.39 13.85
C ILE A 52 -10.50 0.73 12.49
N GLN A 53 -9.34 0.96 11.87
CA GLN A 53 -8.99 0.40 10.56
C GLN A 53 -7.58 -0.16 10.58
N SER A 54 -7.39 -1.26 9.85
CA SER A 54 -6.05 -1.75 9.53
C SER A 54 -5.32 -0.78 8.60
N GLU A 55 -4.01 -0.74 8.75
CA GLU A 55 -3.16 0.24 8.09
C GLU A 55 -1.83 -0.36 7.67
N ALA A 56 -1.35 0.02 6.49
CA ALA A 56 0.05 -0.20 6.11
C ALA A 56 0.77 1.10 5.79
N ARG A 57 2.05 1.14 6.15
CA ARG A 57 2.98 2.23 5.91
C ARG A 57 4.16 1.72 5.11
N GLY A 58 4.38 2.30 3.94
CA GLY A 58 5.53 1.99 3.09
C GLY A 58 6.44 3.19 2.95
N VAL A 59 7.75 2.92 2.92
CA VAL A 59 8.80 3.91 2.61
C VAL A 59 9.45 3.50 1.30
N PHE A 60 9.56 4.44 0.37
CA PHE A 60 9.95 4.17 -1.02
C PHE A 60 10.95 5.20 -1.52
N SER A 61 11.83 4.78 -2.42
CA SER A 61 12.69 5.67 -3.18
C SER A 61 12.02 6.04 -4.51
N TYR A 62 12.17 7.30 -4.91
CA TYR A 62 11.66 7.84 -6.17
C TYR A 62 12.73 8.59 -6.93
N SER A 63 12.61 8.60 -8.25
CA SER A 63 13.35 9.48 -9.16
C SER A 63 12.41 10.53 -9.77
N THR A 64 12.92 11.74 -10.01
CA THR A 64 12.15 12.77 -10.71
C THR A 64 12.06 12.43 -12.20
N VAL A 65 10.84 12.39 -12.72
CA VAL A 65 10.58 12.27 -14.17
C VAL A 65 10.46 13.67 -14.78
N SER A 66 9.67 14.54 -14.16
CA SER A 66 9.47 15.91 -14.61
C SER A 66 9.06 16.85 -13.47
N GLY A 67 9.20 18.16 -13.71
CA GLY A 67 8.87 19.20 -12.74
C GLY A 67 10.08 19.67 -11.91
N SER A 68 9.84 20.62 -11.01
CA SER A 68 10.87 21.17 -10.15
C SER A 68 11.07 20.27 -8.91
N GLY A 69 12.31 19.88 -8.62
CA GLY A 69 12.65 19.06 -7.46
C GLY A 69 14.07 18.47 -7.52
N PRO A 70 14.53 17.83 -6.44
CA PRO A 70 15.78 17.08 -6.44
C PRO A 70 15.69 15.85 -7.38
N PRO A 71 16.81 15.29 -7.85
CA PRO A 71 16.79 14.13 -8.75
C PRO A 71 16.19 12.86 -8.11
N THR A 72 16.23 12.77 -6.77
CA THR A 72 15.70 11.65 -6.00
C THR A 72 14.97 12.12 -4.74
N ALA A 73 14.01 11.33 -4.27
CA ALA A 73 13.28 11.58 -3.03
C ALA A 73 12.93 10.28 -2.30
N VAL A 74 12.74 10.38 -0.98
CA VAL A 74 12.15 9.32 -0.17
C VAL A 74 10.71 9.70 0.17
N ILE A 75 9.75 8.89 -0.24
CA ILE A 75 8.33 9.15 -0.06
C ILE A 75 7.73 8.09 0.87
N LYS A 76 6.93 8.56 1.83
CA LYS A 76 6.14 7.71 2.73
C LYS A 76 4.72 7.61 2.19
N ARG A 77 4.21 6.40 2.01
CA ARG A 77 2.81 6.13 1.67
C ARG A 77 2.11 5.47 2.85
N ARG A 78 0.87 5.87 3.08
CA ARG A 78 -0.05 5.28 4.06
C ARG A 78 -1.23 4.71 3.28
N LEU A 79 -1.52 3.43 3.48
CA LEU A 79 -2.68 2.76 2.91
C LEU A 79 -3.61 2.38 4.05
N HIS A 80 -4.86 2.84 3.95
CA HIS A 80 -5.95 2.40 4.81
C HIS A 80 -6.83 1.46 4.03
N THR A 81 -7.14 0.33 4.63
CA THR A 81 -8.06 -0.65 4.07
C THR A 81 -9.32 -0.57 4.91
N PRO A 82 -10.45 -0.14 4.31
CA PRO A 82 -11.76 -0.36 4.93
C PRO A 82 -11.90 -1.87 5.17
N SER A 83 -12.46 -2.29 6.29
CA SER A 83 -12.71 -3.71 6.66
C SER A 83 -13.42 -4.56 5.58
N LEU A 84 -13.88 -3.95 4.48
CA LEU A 84 -14.37 -4.59 3.26
C LEU A 84 -13.28 -5.17 2.33
N LEU A 85 -12.05 -4.64 2.32
CA LEU A 85 -10.97 -5.19 1.48
C LEU A 85 -10.33 -6.44 2.10
N SER A 86 -10.34 -6.58 3.44
CA SER A 86 -9.97 -7.84 4.10
C SER A 86 -10.94 -8.97 3.73
N TRP A 87 -12.24 -8.68 3.65
CA TRP A 87 -13.24 -9.62 3.11
C TRP A 87 -12.92 -10.07 1.67
N LYS A 88 -12.48 -9.14 0.80
CA LYS A 88 -12.09 -9.49 -0.59
C LYS A 88 -10.89 -10.44 -0.64
N LYS A 89 -9.94 -10.34 0.29
CA LYS A 89 -8.78 -11.25 0.37
C LYS A 89 -9.15 -12.59 1.03
N GLU A 90 -9.99 -12.61 2.06
CA GLU A 90 -10.47 -13.85 2.70
C GLU A 90 -11.33 -14.72 1.76
N GLN A 91 -12.08 -14.14 0.84
CA GLN A 91 -12.78 -14.92 -0.19
C GLN A 91 -11.87 -15.38 -1.34
N GLN A 92 -10.69 -14.76 -1.52
CA GLN A 92 -9.69 -15.20 -2.48
C GLN A 92 -8.78 -16.29 -1.88
N THR A 93 -9.38 -17.37 -1.38
CA THR A 93 -8.63 -18.57 -0.99
C THR A 93 -8.32 -19.44 -2.23
N ILE A 94 -7.07 -19.34 -2.65
CA ILE A 94 -6.17 -20.30 -3.33
C ILE A 94 -6.54 -20.96 -4.68
N ASP A 95 -7.81 -21.10 -5.08
CA ASP A 95 -8.16 -21.81 -6.34
C ASP A 95 -9.02 -21.02 -7.34
N GLU A 96 -9.46 -19.80 -7.01
CA GLU A 96 -10.36 -19.04 -7.87
C GLU A 96 -9.70 -17.76 -8.41
N TRP A 97 -9.20 -17.84 -9.64
CA TRP A 97 -8.86 -16.67 -10.45
C TRP A 97 -10.15 -16.02 -10.99
N VAL A 98 -10.33 -14.71 -10.78
CA VAL A 98 -11.43 -13.96 -11.40
C VAL A 98 -10.88 -13.05 -12.51
N PRO A 99 -11.34 -13.19 -13.76
CA PRO A 99 -10.98 -12.28 -14.84
C PRO A 99 -11.61 -10.91 -14.63
N GLY A 100 -10.79 -9.87 -14.67
CA GLY A 100 -11.19 -8.55 -15.17
C GLY A 100 -11.67 -7.55 -14.12
N GLY A 101 -11.03 -6.39 -14.12
CA GLY A 101 -11.53 -5.15 -13.54
C GLY A 101 -10.61 -4.01 -13.95
N TYR A 102 -11.07 -3.21 -14.93
CA TYR A 102 -10.43 -1.98 -15.41
C TYR A 102 -10.28 -0.93 -14.30
#